data_AF-A0A6M0KW58-F1
#
_entry.id   AF-A0A6M0KW58-F1
#
_cell.length_a   1.000
_cell.length_b   1.000
_cell.length_c   1.000
_cell.angle_alpha   90.00
_cell.angle_beta   90.00
_cell.angle_gamma   90.00
#
_symmetry.space_group_name_H-M   'P 1'
#
loop_
_entity.id
_entity.type
_entity.pdbx_description
1 polymer ?
#
loop_
_entity_poly.entity_id
_entity_poly.type
_entity_poly.pdbx_seq_one_letter_code
_entity_poly.pdbx_strand_id
1 'polypeptide(L)'
;SLDEERSKENFDSFQEAVEVLQKHVEIFNKRDFLLKKLETYDGKIIRPMLATLTLYSKIFLQQLLLESDMIEDKAFDYYFHKYFPKAFVARFDEKLSLHPLKKEIVALIVSNKIINATGSTFISDFDELGADKFLMKIKSYLILNRLFDATDARKLLFASDFTISTENQYRAFISIENSIAYALNSMIELDGEELNFTTILSYKGAVQNILEKVISNHSIKFRGLDVELNFFLNMIGHIKFIAEILKIEFSSTHTFHEVIEAFFCISKKLKIVDFVMALENKELTHPNDMIIKNQLDTIVRSITAKATKDLLDFKRKDELLSIALDNYFKEIDFDIEYFNILEDRSEGLSDISIAVNYLTVKISK
;
A
#
# COMPACT_ATOMS: atom_id res chain seq x y z
N SER A 1 13.42 5.65 15.68
CA SER A 1 11.97 5.74 15.36
C SER A 1 11.77 5.26 13.93
N LEU A 2 10.53 5.04 13.46
CA LEU A 2 10.30 4.63 12.06
C LEU A 2 10.86 5.66 11.06
N ASP A 3 10.63 6.95 11.29
CA ASP A 3 11.13 8.00 10.41
C ASP A 3 12.66 8.16 10.47
N GLU A 4 13.29 7.79 11.58
CA GLU A 4 14.75 7.74 11.67
C GLU A 4 15.32 6.64 10.76
N GLU A 5 14.68 5.45 10.71
CA GLU A 5 15.07 4.42 9.74
C GLU A 5 14.78 4.85 8.30
N ARG A 6 13.60 5.41 8.02
CA ARG A 6 13.23 5.90 6.67
C ARG A 6 14.15 7.01 6.17
N SER A 7 14.63 7.88 7.06
CA SER A 7 15.51 8.99 6.69
C SER A 7 16.84 8.54 6.11
N LYS A 8 17.25 7.29 6.37
CA LYS A 8 18.44 6.67 5.76
C LYS A 8 18.22 6.34 4.28
N GLU A 9 17.00 5.92 3.92
CA GLU A 9 16.67 5.44 2.58
C GLU A 9 16.20 6.57 1.66
N ASN A 10 15.43 7.51 2.19
CA ASN A 10 14.82 8.57 1.39
C ASN A 10 14.85 9.91 2.14
N PHE A 11 16.02 10.55 2.13
CA PHE A 11 16.25 11.85 2.75
C PHE A 11 15.51 12.99 2.04
N ASP A 12 15.38 12.90 0.70
CA ASP A 12 14.81 13.97 -0.13
C ASP A 12 13.32 14.18 0.15
N SER A 13 12.55 13.11 0.38
CA SER A 13 11.14 13.26 0.77
C SER A 13 10.94 13.97 2.12
N PHE A 14 11.94 13.99 3.01
CA PHE A 14 11.86 14.83 4.21
C PHE A 14 12.10 16.31 3.89
N GLN A 15 12.91 16.63 2.87
CA GLN A 15 13.07 18.01 2.41
C GLN A 15 11.80 18.52 1.74
N GLU A 16 11.19 17.71 0.87
CA GLU A 16 9.90 18.00 0.24
C GLU A 16 8.81 18.23 1.29
N ALA A 17 8.71 17.36 2.31
CA ALA A 17 7.77 17.57 3.42
C ALA A 17 8.02 18.89 4.16
N VAL A 18 9.29 19.28 4.35
CA VAL A 18 9.67 20.57 4.95
C VAL A 18 9.26 21.76 4.08
N GLU A 19 9.27 21.63 2.76
CA GLU A 19 8.80 22.66 1.81
C GLU A 19 7.28 22.80 1.86
N VAL A 20 6.55 21.69 1.84
CA VAL A 20 5.09 21.67 1.99
C VAL A 20 4.67 22.37 3.30
N LEU A 21 5.30 22.03 4.42
CA LEU A 21 4.99 22.66 5.71
C LEU A 21 5.30 24.16 5.71
N GLN A 22 6.39 24.60 5.08
CA GLN A 22 6.73 26.02 4.98
C GLN A 22 5.71 26.82 4.19
N LYS A 23 5.13 26.22 3.16
CA LYS A 23 4.19 26.89 2.28
C LYS A 23 2.78 26.92 2.84
N HIS A 24 2.35 25.84 3.51
CA HIS A 24 0.93 25.62 3.83
C HIS A 24 0.60 25.69 5.32
N VAL A 25 1.60 25.75 6.22
CA VAL A 25 1.35 25.85 7.66
C VAL A 25 1.92 27.16 8.20
N GLU A 26 1.05 28.15 8.46
CA GLU A 26 1.46 29.49 8.88
C GLU A 26 2.34 29.52 10.14
N ILE A 27 2.04 28.65 11.11
CA ILE A 27 2.77 28.53 12.38
C ILE A 27 4.09 27.76 12.25
N PHE A 28 4.41 27.22 11.08
CA PHE A 28 5.66 26.52 10.84
C PHE A 28 6.71 27.51 10.32
N ASN A 29 7.73 27.75 11.14
CA ASN A 29 8.86 28.60 10.77
C ASN A 29 10.16 27.81 10.81
N LYS A 30 10.80 27.62 9.65
CA LYS A 30 12.08 26.91 9.51
C LYS A 30 13.18 27.41 10.47
N ARG A 31 13.15 28.71 10.84
CA ARG A 31 14.15 29.33 11.72
C ARG A 31 13.96 28.96 13.19
N ASP A 32 12.73 28.74 13.61
CA ASP A 32 12.39 28.48 15.03
C ASP A 32 12.70 27.03 15.43
N PHE A 33 12.88 26.14 14.46
CA PHE A 33 13.06 24.70 14.66
C PHE A 33 14.41 24.15 14.18
N LEU A 34 15.39 25.01 13.88
CA LEU A 34 16.71 24.61 13.33
C LEU A 34 16.61 23.81 12.01
N LEU A 35 15.46 23.83 11.33
CA LEU A 35 15.22 23.11 10.07
C LEU A 35 15.80 23.82 8.83
N LYS A 36 16.71 24.80 9.01
CA LYS A 36 17.37 25.50 7.90
C LYS A 36 18.14 24.52 6.99
N LYS A 37 18.64 23.43 7.59
CA LYS A 37 19.15 22.24 6.92
C LYS A 37 18.79 21.06 7.81
N LEU A 38 18.23 19.99 7.24
CA LEU A 38 18.02 18.74 7.98
C LEU A 38 19.37 18.21 8.47
N GLU A 39 19.58 18.24 9.79
CA GLU A 39 20.81 17.76 10.41
C GLU A 39 20.77 16.24 10.50
N THR A 40 21.91 15.64 10.17
CA THR A 40 22.07 14.19 10.19
C THR A 40 23.16 13.77 11.16
N TYR A 41 22.93 12.61 11.79
CA TYR A 41 23.92 11.88 12.56
C TYR A 41 23.91 10.44 12.06
N ASP A 42 25.07 9.93 11.64
CA ASP A 42 25.20 8.58 11.05
C ASP A 42 24.25 8.33 9.86
N GLY A 43 24.10 9.34 9.00
CA GLY A 43 23.22 9.27 7.82
C GLY A 43 21.72 9.31 8.12
N LYS A 44 21.31 9.53 9.39
CA LYS A 44 19.91 9.60 9.83
C LYS A 44 19.57 11.01 10.32
N ILE A 45 18.36 11.48 10.07
CA ILE A 45 17.90 12.78 10.61
C ILE A 45 17.79 12.68 12.13
N ILE A 46 18.28 13.69 12.85
CA ILE A 46 18.22 13.71 14.30
C ILE A 46 16.77 13.69 14.83
N ARG A 47 16.54 12.93 15.90
CA ARG A 47 15.19 12.71 16.48
C ARG A 47 14.41 13.98 16.82
N PRO A 48 15.01 15.06 17.38
CA PRO A 48 14.28 16.29 17.65
C PRO A 48 13.65 16.90 16.39
N MET A 49 14.33 16.85 15.24
CA MET A 49 13.80 17.37 13.98
C MET A 49 12.66 16.49 13.48
N LEU A 50 12.80 15.17 13.54
CA LEU A 50 11.73 14.23 13.17
C LEU A 50 10.46 14.42 14.03
N ALA A 51 10.62 14.69 15.33
CA ALA A 51 9.50 14.99 16.21
C ALA A 51 8.74 16.25 15.77
N THR A 52 9.47 17.30 15.39
CA THR A 52 8.90 18.53 14.83
C THR A 52 8.16 18.24 13.52
N LEU A 53 8.79 17.54 12.56
CA LEU A 53 8.15 17.20 11.29
C LEU A 53 6.88 16.37 11.50
N THR A 54 6.91 15.41 12.40
CA THR A 54 5.75 14.57 12.75
C THR A 54 4.59 15.42 13.27
N LEU A 55 4.86 16.36 14.19
CA LEU A 55 3.84 17.25 14.74
C LEU A 55 3.21 18.11 13.66
N TYR A 56 4.02 18.81 12.87
CA TYR A 56 3.52 19.74 11.88
C TYR A 56 2.85 19.04 10.69
N SER A 57 3.29 17.84 10.33
CA SER A 57 2.60 17.01 9.33
C SER A 57 1.18 16.63 9.76
N LYS A 58 0.96 16.38 11.06
CA LYS A 58 -0.39 16.12 11.60
C LYS A 58 -1.27 17.35 11.58
N ILE A 59 -0.70 18.52 11.91
CA ILE A 59 -1.41 19.80 11.86
C ILE A 59 -1.84 20.09 10.43
N PHE A 60 -0.93 19.96 9.47
CA PHE A 60 -1.21 20.13 8.05
C PHE A 60 -2.33 19.20 7.57
N LEU A 61 -2.24 17.89 7.81
CA LEU A 61 -3.29 16.94 7.43
C LEU A 61 -4.63 17.27 8.11
N GLN A 62 -4.61 17.69 9.37
CA GLN A 62 -5.83 18.06 10.07
C GLN A 62 -6.50 19.29 9.43
N GLN A 63 -5.73 20.32 9.07
CA GLN A 63 -6.23 21.51 8.37
C GLN A 63 -6.83 21.14 7.01
N LEU A 64 -6.09 20.39 6.20
CA LEU A 64 -6.54 19.93 4.88
C LEU A 64 -7.85 19.14 4.96
N LEU A 65 -7.98 18.26 5.96
CA LEU A 65 -9.21 17.48 6.15
C LEU A 65 -10.40 18.35 6.56
N LEU A 66 -10.17 19.37 7.39
CA LEU A 66 -11.21 20.29 7.85
C LEU A 66 -11.70 21.23 6.75
N GLU A 67 -10.84 21.55 5.79
CA GLU A 67 -11.19 22.34 4.59
C GLU A 67 -11.93 21.50 3.52
N SER A 68 -11.96 20.18 3.67
CA SER A 68 -12.60 19.26 2.74
C SER A 68 -13.93 18.70 3.25
N ASP A 69 -14.83 18.36 2.33
CA ASP A 69 -16.07 17.64 2.65
C ASP A 69 -15.88 16.11 2.76
N MET A 70 -14.66 15.60 2.57
CA MET A 70 -14.37 14.16 2.56
C MET A 70 -14.75 13.49 3.90
N ILE A 71 -14.52 14.17 5.02
CA ILE A 71 -14.80 13.66 6.36
C ILE A 71 -16.30 13.60 6.72
N GLU A 72 -17.17 14.09 5.84
CA GLU A 72 -18.63 13.97 5.98
C GLU A 72 -19.17 12.61 5.51
N ASP A 73 -18.39 11.84 4.74
CA ASP A 73 -18.75 10.49 4.34
C ASP A 73 -18.95 9.60 5.59
N LYS A 74 -20.09 8.89 5.64
CA LYS A 74 -20.46 7.97 6.73
C LYS A 74 -19.37 6.94 7.04
N ALA A 75 -18.52 6.61 6.07
CA ALA A 75 -17.38 5.72 6.30
C ALA A 75 -16.42 6.22 7.40
N PHE A 76 -16.36 7.53 7.63
CA PHE A 76 -15.54 8.16 8.67
C PHE A 76 -16.16 8.10 10.07
N ASP A 77 -17.44 7.76 10.20
CA ASP A 77 -18.10 7.54 11.51
C ASP A 77 -17.40 6.44 12.31
N TYR A 78 -16.80 5.48 11.61
CA TYR A 78 -15.93 4.47 12.19
C TYR A 78 -14.80 5.08 13.05
N TYR A 79 -14.16 6.16 12.59
CA TYR A 79 -13.10 6.83 13.32
C TYR A 79 -13.65 7.63 14.50
N PHE A 80 -14.79 8.29 14.30
CA PHE A 80 -15.48 9.04 15.34
C PHE A 80 -15.89 8.15 16.52
N HIS A 81 -16.54 7.01 16.25
CA HIS A 81 -17.00 6.09 17.29
C HIS A 81 -15.84 5.44 18.04
N LYS A 82 -14.70 5.23 17.38
CA LYS A 82 -13.49 4.68 18.02
C LYS A 82 -12.82 5.64 19.00
N TYR A 83 -13.15 6.93 18.95
CA TYR A 83 -12.65 7.91 19.93
C TYR A 83 -13.22 7.66 21.33
N PHE A 84 -14.49 7.28 21.40
CA PHE A 84 -15.20 7.15 22.66
C PHE A 84 -15.11 5.72 23.21
N PRO A 85 -15.18 5.55 24.55
CA PRO A 85 -15.34 4.23 25.14
C PRO A 85 -16.58 3.50 24.61
N LYS A 86 -16.48 2.19 24.35
CA LYS A 86 -17.59 1.39 23.77
C LYS A 86 -18.91 1.52 24.54
N ALA A 87 -18.84 1.58 25.87
CA ALA A 87 -20.02 1.75 26.72
C ALA A 87 -20.71 3.11 26.54
N PHE A 88 -19.94 4.15 26.20
CA PHE A 88 -20.46 5.48 25.92
C PHE A 88 -21.18 5.51 24.56
N VAL A 89 -20.56 4.91 23.53
CA VAL A 89 -21.17 4.76 22.19
C VAL A 89 -22.48 4.01 22.29
N ALA A 90 -22.50 2.83 22.93
CA ALA A 90 -23.71 2.01 23.07
C ALA A 90 -24.88 2.73 23.75
N ARG A 91 -24.60 3.70 24.64
CA ARG A 91 -25.64 4.42 25.39
C ARG A 91 -26.09 5.72 24.71
N PHE A 92 -25.25 6.33 23.88
CA PHE A 92 -25.45 7.70 23.37
C PHE A 92 -25.28 7.82 21.84
N ASP A 93 -25.33 6.72 21.10
CA ASP A 93 -25.11 6.66 19.64
C ASP A 93 -25.88 7.74 18.85
N GLU A 94 -27.19 7.88 19.14
CA GLU A 94 -28.04 8.90 18.50
C GLU A 94 -27.58 10.34 18.77
N LYS A 95 -27.08 10.62 19.98
CA LYS A 95 -26.59 11.96 20.36
C LYS A 95 -25.19 12.22 19.82
N LEU A 96 -24.37 11.18 19.71
CA LEU A 96 -23.02 11.26 19.13
C LEU A 96 -23.06 11.67 17.67
N SER A 97 -24.08 11.24 16.93
CA SER A 97 -24.28 11.64 15.53
C SER A 97 -24.43 13.16 15.34
N LEU A 98 -24.91 13.87 16.36
CA LEU A 98 -25.12 15.33 16.37
C LEU A 98 -23.99 16.09 17.09
N HIS A 99 -22.85 15.44 17.35
CA HIS A 99 -21.77 16.06 18.12
C HIS A 99 -21.18 17.27 17.37
N PRO A 100 -21.11 18.45 17.98
CA PRO A 100 -20.70 19.67 17.29
C PRO A 100 -19.25 19.62 16.79
N LEU A 101 -18.38 18.87 17.48
CA LEU A 101 -16.96 18.70 17.10
C LEU A 101 -16.68 17.40 16.31
N LYS A 102 -17.69 16.81 15.67
CA LYS A 102 -17.53 15.53 14.97
C LYS A 102 -16.43 15.62 13.91
N LYS A 103 -16.45 16.69 13.10
CA LYS A 103 -15.47 16.94 12.03
C LYS A 103 -14.05 17.06 12.58
N GLU A 104 -13.87 17.85 13.64
CA GLU A 104 -12.59 18.12 14.29
C GLU A 104 -12.00 16.87 14.92
N ILE A 105 -12.83 16.06 15.60
CA ILE A 105 -12.39 14.79 16.19
C ILE A 105 -11.98 13.80 15.10
N VAL A 106 -12.77 13.68 14.03
CA VAL A 106 -12.44 12.80 12.89
C VAL A 106 -11.12 13.24 12.24
N ALA A 107 -10.98 14.52 11.91
CA ALA A 107 -9.78 15.06 11.29
C ALA A 107 -8.54 14.80 12.16
N LEU A 108 -8.65 15.01 13.48
CA LEU A 108 -7.58 14.72 14.44
C LEU A 108 -7.20 13.24 14.48
N ILE A 109 -8.19 12.33 14.50
CA ILE A 109 -7.93 10.88 14.55
C ILE A 109 -7.31 10.40 13.26
N VAL A 110 -7.83 10.84 12.12
CA VAL A 110 -7.34 10.45 10.80
C VAL A 110 -5.92 10.96 10.58
N SER A 111 -5.64 12.25 10.87
CA SER A 111 -4.29 12.80 10.70
C SER A 111 -3.25 12.07 11.57
N ASN A 112 -3.59 11.82 12.85
CA ASN A 112 -2.72 11.04 13.73
C ASN A 112 -2.53 9.62 13.25
N LYS A 113 -3.60 8.97 12.78
CA LYS A 113 -3.56 7.59 12.31
C LYS A 113 -2.64 7.42 11.10
N ILE A 114 -2.71 8.34 10.15
CA ILE A 114 -1.88 8.31 8.94
C ILE A 114 -0.44 8.58 9.33
N ILE A 115 -0.14 9.76 9.89
CA ILE A 115 1.24 10.18 10.15
C ILE A 115 1.97 9.24 11.13
N ASN A 116 1.31 8.71 12.16
CA ASN A 116 1.95 7.76 13.08
C ASN A 116 2.36 6.45 12.40
N ALA A 117 1.69 6.05 11.32
CA ALA A 117 1.99 4.84 10.58
C ALA A 117 2.97 5.14 9.43
N THR A 118 2.60 6.06 8.53
CA THR A 118 3.33 6.35 7.29
C THR A 118 4.53 7.26 7.47
N GLY A 119 4.59 8.04 8.55
CA GLY A 119 5.65 9.00 8.81
C GLY A 119 5.37 10.41 8.31
N SER A 120 6.25 11.36 8.64
CA SER A 120 6.11 12.75 8.23
C SER A 120 6.22 12.95 6.72
N THR A 121 6.90 12.06 5.99
CA THR A 121 7.06 12.15 4.54
C THR A 121 5.78 11.85 3.76
N PHE A 122 4.70 11.42 4.41
CA PHE A 122 3.42 11.19 3.72
C PHE A 122 2.91 12.42 2.96
N ILE A 123 3.31 13.63 3.39
CA ILE A 123 2.87 14.91 2.83
C ILE A 123 3.76 15.43 1.70
N SER A 124 4.88 14.75 1.42
CA SER A 124 5.94 15.30 0.57
C SER A 124 5.50 15.60 -0.86
N ASP A 125 4.59 14.78 -1.39
CA ASP A 125 4.03 14.88 -2.73
C ASP A 125 2.76 15.76 -2.81
N PHE A 126 2.40 16.49 -1.74
CA PHE A 126 1.19 17.31 -1.73
C PHE A 126 1.17 18.36 -2.85
N ASP A 127 2.28 19.10 -3.01
CA ASP A 127 2.37 20.15 -4.03
C ASP A 127 2.40 19.58 -5.46
N GLU A 128 2.91 18.37 -5.65
CA GLU A 128 2.90 17.67 -6.94
C GLU A 128 1.51 17.15 -7.32
N LEU A 129 0.81 16.53 -6.36
CA LEU A 129 -0.51 15.94 -6.58
C LEU A 129 -1.63 17.00 -6.65
N GLY A 130 -1.50 18.08 -5.87
CA GLY A 130 -2.58 19.02 -5.61
C GLY A 130 -3.61 18.48 -4.59
N ALA A 131 -4.45 19.38 -4.08
CA ALA A 131 -5.34 19.09 -2.95
C ALA A 131 -6.32 17.94 -3.22
N ASP A 132 -7.03 17.95 -4.36
CA ASP A 132 -8.07 16.96 -4.66
C ASP A 132 -7.51 15.53 -4.75
N LYS A 133 -6.41 15.37 -5.50
CA LYS A 133 -5.74 14.07 -5.66
C LYS A 133 -5.08 13.61 -4.36
N PHE A 134 -4.59 14.54 -3.54
CA PHE A 134 -4.07 14.22 -2.21
C PHE A 134 -5.18 13.76 -1.25
N LEU A 135 -6.39 14.32 -1.33
CA LEU A 135 -7.55 13.81 -0.59
C LEU A 135 -7.91 12.39 -1.04
N MET A 136 -7.85 12.08 -2.34
CA MET A 136 -7.99 10.71 -2.85
C MET A 136 -6.91 9.79 -2.29
N LYS A 137 -5.65 10.24 -2.21
CA LYS A 137 -4.56 9.50 -1.56
C LYS A 137 -4.88 9.20 -0.08
N ILE A 138 -5.39 10.16 0.68
CA ILE A 138 -5.83 9.92 2.07
C ILE A 138 -6.93 8.85 2.10
N LYS A 139 -7.97 9.00 1.26
CA LYS A 139 -9.10 8.06 1.17
C LYS A 139 -8.62 6.64 0.87
N SER A 140 -7.78 6.48 -0.16
CA SER A 140 -7.20 5.22 -0.59
C SER A 140 -6.36 4.57 0.51
N TYR A 141 -5.54 5.34 1.23
CA TYR A 141 -4.78 4.80 2.37
C TYR A 141 -5.69 4.25 3.46
N LEU A 142 -6.76 4.97 3.81
CA LEU A 142 -7.71 4.54 4.83
C LEU A 142 -8.49 3.28 4.41
N ILE A 143 -8.87 3.18 3.13
CA ILE A 143 -9.51 1.99 2.56
C ILE A 143 -8.56 0.79 2.67
N LEU A 144 -7.33 0.89 2.16
CA LEU A 144 -6.34 -0.18 2.22
C LEU A 144 -6.07 -0.62 3.67
N ASN A 145 -5.86 0.34 4.57
CA ASN A 145 -5.58 0.06 5.98
C ASN A 145 -6.73 -0.71 6.67
N ARG A 146 -7.99 -0.48 6.25
CA ARG A 146 -9.18 -1.18 6.77
C ARG A 146 -9.44 -2.51 6.06
N LEU A 147 -9.21 -2.58 4.75
CA LEU A 147 -9.40 -3.77 3.93
C LEU A 147 -8.53 -4.92 4.45
N PHE A 148 -7.29 -4.60 4.85
CA PHE A 148 -6.32 -5.60 5.30
C PHE A 148 -6.12 -5.68 6.83
N ASP A 149 -6.95 -5.00 7.63
CA ASP A 149 -6.79 -4.99 9.10
C ASP A 149 -5.38 -4.59 9.58
N ALA A 150 -4.67 -3.79 8.80
CA ALA A 150 -3.29 -3.40 9.11
C ALA A 150 -3.20 -2.63 10.44
N THR A 151 -4.30 -2.05 10.91
CA THR A 151 -4.36 -1.44 12.25
C THR A 151 -4.19 -2.46 13.37
N ASP A 152 -4.85 -3.61 13.25
CA ASP A 152 -4.81 -4.62 14.30
C ASP A 152 -3.52 -5.44 14.19
N ALA A 153 -3.02 -5.70 12.97
CA ALA A 153 -1.68 -6.24 12.76
C ALA A 153 -0.58 -5.38 13.41
N ARG A 154 -0.62 -4.05 13.24
CA ARG A 154 0.33 -3.14 13.91
C ARG A 154 0.25 -3.24 15.43
N LYS A 155 -0.95 -3.35 16.01
CA LYS A 155 -1.10 -3.49 17.47
C LYS A 155 -0.51 -4.80 17.98
N LEU A 156 -0.74 -5.91 17.28
CA LEU A 156 -0.16 -7.21 17.61
C LEU A 156 1.37 -7.15 17.52
N LEU A 157 1.90 -6.50 16.49
CA LEU A 157 3.34 -6.28 16.34
C LEU A 157 3.92 -5.41 17.46
N PHE A 158 3.23 -4.34 17.89
CA PHE A 158 3.63 -3.55 19.06
C PHE A 158 3.58 -4.39 20.35
N ALA A 159 2.56 -5.23 20.52
CA ALA A 159 2.43 -6.10 21.69
C ALA A 159 3.48 -7.23 21.73
N SER A 160 4.16 -7.48 20.61
CA SER A 160 5.26 -8.45 20.48
C SER A 160 6.61 -7.90 20.98
N ASP A 161 6.62 -6.73 21.63
CA ASP A 161 7.80 -6.18 22.31
C ASP A 161 8.46 -7.27 23.19
N PHE A 162 9.80 -7.32 23.16
CA PHE A 162 10.63 -8.31 23.85
C PHE A 162 10.52 -9.76 23.36
N THR A 163 9.66 -10.06 22.39
CA THR A 163 9.57 -11.39 21.76
C THR A 163 10.44 -11.49 20.50
N ILE A 164 10.56 -10.37 19.76
CA ILE A 164 11.46 -10.23 18.62
C ILE A 164 12.46 -9.09 18.85
N SER A 165 13.56 -9.09 18.10
CA SER A 165 14.51 -7.98 18.14
C SER A 165 13.84 -6.69 17.65
N THR A 166 14.23 -5.55 18.23
CA THR A 166 13.76 -4.23 17.81
C THR A 166 13.98 -3.97 16.32
N GLU A 167 15.10 -4.46 15.77
CA GLU A 167 15.39 -4.39 14.34
C GLU A 167 14.34 -5.14 13.50
N ASN A 168 14.01 -6.39 13.86
CA ASN A 168 12.99 -7.17 13.15
C ASN A 168 11.60 -6.54 13.29
N GLN A 169 11.30 -5.94 14.42
CA GLN A 169 10.03 -5.26 14.65
C GLN A 169 9.88 -4.04 13.73
N TYR A 170 10.91 -3.19 13.64
CA TYR A 170 10.90 -2.06 12.72
C TYR A 170 10.83 -2.51 11.26
N ARG A 171 11.57 -3.57 10.87
CA ARG A 171 11.47 -4.15 9.53
C ARG A 171 10.06 -4.65 9.21
N ALA A 172 9.39 -5.28 10.17
CA ALA A 172 8.00 -5.70 10.00
C ALA A 172 7.06 -4.50 9.83
N PHE A 173 7.18 -3.45 10.65
CA PHE A 173 6.40 -2.20 10.49
C PHE A 173 6.60 -1.56 9.12
N ILE A 174 7.86 -1.43 8.68
CA ILE A 174 8.21 -0.86 7.37
C ILE A 174 7.65 -1.73 6.24
N SER A 175 7.72 -3.06 6.35
CA SER A 175 7.14 -3.99 5.36
C SER A 175 5.63 -3.79 5.20
N ILE A 176 4.91 -3.51 6.29
CA ILE A 176 3.47 -3.21 6.25
C ILE A 176 3.24 -1.90 5.49
N GLU A 177 3.91 -0.82 5.89
CA GLU A 177 3.70 0.48 5.25
C GLU A 177 4.13 0.49 3.78
N ASN A 178 5.26 -0.12 3.43
CA ASN A 178 5.74 -0.12 2.04
C ASN A 178 4.78 -0.86 1.11
N SER A 179 4.15 -1.93 1.60
CA SER A 179 3.18 -2.69 0.81
C SER A 179 1.87 -1.93 0.63
N ILE A 180 1.42 -1.19 1.65
CA ILE A 180 0.26 -0.30 1.55
C ILE A 180 0.59 0.90 0.64
N ALA A 181 1.79 1.49 0.76
CA ALA A 181 2.24 2.61 -0.06
C ALA A 181 2.35 2.21 -1.54
N TYR A 182 2.82 1.00 -1.82
CA TYR A 182 2.83 0.46 -3.18
C TYR A 182 1.42 0.38 -3.76
N ALA A 183 0.48 -0.26 -3.04
CA ALA A 183 -0.91 -0.35 -3.49
C ALA A 183 -1.56 1.04 -3.61
N LEU A 184 -1.18 1.97 -2.74
CA LEU A 184 -1.69 3.34 -2.72
C LEU A 184 -1.37 4.08 -4.02
N ASN A 185 -0.15 3.93 -4.56
CA ASN A 185 0.24 4.57 -5.82
C ASN A 185 -0.72 4.21 -6.96
N SER A 186 -1.12 2.94 -7.05
CA SER A 186 -2.09 2.49 -8.04
C SER A 186 -3.53 2.88 -7.69
N MET A 187 -3.91 2.90 -6.41
CA MET A 187 -5.26 3.28 -5.98
C MET A 187 -5.61 4.74 -6.28
N ILE A 188 -4.62 5.64 -6.34
CA ILE A 188 -4.85 7.06 -6.65
C ILE A 188 -5.30 7.27 -8.11
N GLU A 189 -5.10 6.29 -8.98
CA GLU A 189 -5.56 6.35 -10.38
C GLU A 189 -7.06 6.01 -10.53
N LEU A 190 -7.69 5.46 -9.48
CA LEU A 190 -9.13 5.24 -9.46
C LEU A 190 -9.86 6.57 -9.29
N ASP A 191 -11.04 6.69 -9.90
CA ASP A 191 -11.85 7.90 -9.76
C ASP A 191 -12.58 7.98 -8.40
N GLY A 192 -13.27 9.10 -8.16
CA GLY A 192 -13.95 9.34 -6.88
C GLY A 192 -15.14 8.41 -6.62
N GLU A 193 -15.80 7.91 -7.67
CA GLU A 193 -16.93 6.99 -7.58
C GLU A 193 -16.45 5.55 -7.30
N GLU A 194 -15.37 5.14 -7.98
CA GLU A 194 -14.68 3.87 -7.77
C GLU A 194 -14.08 3.75 -6.36
N LEU A 195 -13.52 4.85 -5.82
CA LEU A 195 -12.98 4.92 -4.45
C LEU A 195 -14.09 4.98 -3.38
N ASN A 196 -15.02 4.04 -3.40
CA ASN A 196 -16.09 3.93 -2.43
C ASN A 196 -15.72 2.99 -1.27
N PHE A 197 -15.77 3.51 -0.04
CA PHE A 197 -15.48 2.71 1.16
C PHE A 197 -16.41 1.50 1.31
N THR A 198 -17.70 1.65 1.06
CA THR A 198 -18.68 0.59 1.28
C THR A 198 -18.45 -0.55 0.29
N THR A 199 -18.30 -0.22 -0.99
CA THR A 199 -18.05 -1.19 -2.06
C THR A 199 -16.75 -1.94 -1.81
N ILE A 200 -15.63 -1.24 -1.68
CA ILE A 200 -14.31 -1.88 -1.56
C ILE A 200 -14.19 -2.69 -0.26
N LEU A 201 -14.72 -2.18 0.86
CA LEU A 201 -14.66 -2.92 2.12
C LEU A 201 -15.60 -4.14 2.15
N SER A 202 -16.61 -4.20 1.27
CA SER A 202 -17.43 -5.40 1.12
C SER A 202 -16.62 -6.59 0.57
N TYR A 203 -15.56 -6.32 -0.19
CA TYR A 203 -14.66 -7.35 -0.75
C TYR A 203 -13.71 -7.97 0.27
N LYS A 204 -13.63 -7.42 1.49
CA LYS A 204 -12.71 -7.88 2.53
C LYS A 204 -12.75 -9.39 2.77
N GLY A 205 -13.95 -9.97 2.87
CA GLY A 205 -14.10 -11.42 3.10
C GLY A 205 -13.59 -12.27 1.94
N ALA A 206 -13.81 -11.82 0.70
CA ALA A 206 -13.31 -12.50 -0.51
C ALA A 206 -11.78 -12.43 -0.58
N VAL A 207 -11.20 -11.27 -0.28
CA VAL A 207 -9.75 -11.06 -0.20
C VAL A 207 -9.12 -12.00 0.82
N GLN A 208 -9.66 -12.06 2.05
CA GLN A 208 -9.13 -12.93 3.10
C GLN A 208 -9.16 -14.42 2.69
N ASN A 209 -10.30 -14.91 2.20
CA ASN A 209 -10.47 -16.30 1.78
C ASN A 209 -9.46 -16.72 0.69
N ILE A 210 -9.22 -15.84 -0.29
CA ILE A 210 -8.33 -16.18 -1.40
C ILE A 210 -6.87 -16.10 -0.98
N LEU A 211 -6.49 -15.09 -0.20
CA LEU A 211 -5.12 -15.01 0.32
C LEU A 211 -4.78 -16.22 1.20
N GLU A 212 -5.72 -16.72 2.00
CA GLU A 212 -5.57 -17.97 2.76
C GLU A 212 -5.32 -19.20 1.88
N LYS A 213 -5.97 -19.29 0.71
CA LYS A 213 -5.73 -20.39 -0.25
C LYS A 213 -4.40 -20.27 -0.99
N VAL A 214 -3.99 -19.04 -1.31
CA VAL A 214 -2.76 -18.76 -2.07
C VAL A 214 -1.53 -18.96 -1.20
N ILE A 215 -1.61 -18.57 0.07
CA ILE A 215 -0.50 -18.60 1.03
C ILE A 215 -0.56 -19.92 1.79
N SER A 216 -0.26 -21.00 1.08
CA SER A 216 -0.30 -22.36 1.62
C SER A 216 0.91 -22.71 2.51
N ASN A 217 1.93 -21.85 2.58
CA ASN A 217 3.11 -22.06 3.42
C ASN A 217 3.17 -21.03 4.55
N HIS A 218 3.16 -21.53 5.79
CA HIS A 218 3.53 -20.77 6.99
C HIS A 218 5.04 -20.50 7.02
N SER A 219 5.59 -19.86 5.99
CA SER A 219 6.98 -19.42 6.02
C SER A 219 7.15 -18.42 7.17
N ILE A 220 8.07 -18.73 8.08
CA ILE A 220 8.36 -17.84 9.20
C ILE A 220 9.23 -16.72 8.66
N LYS A 221 8.64 -15.55 8.43
CA LYS A 221 9.36 -14.35 7.96
C LYS A 221 10.19 -13.73 9.09
N PHE A 222 9.65 -13.73 10.31
CA PHE A 222 10.35 -13.26 11.50
C PHE A 222 10.20 -14.28 12.64
N ARG A 223 11.33 -14.85 13.09
CA ARG A 223 11.35 -15.80 14.21
C ARG A 223 10.86 -15.12 15.49
N GLY A 224 9.97 -15.78 16.23
CA GLY A 224 9.42 -15.29 17.49
C GLY A 224 8.06 -14.60 17.36
N LEU A 225 7.62 -14.22 16.16
CA LEU A 225 6.26 -13.73 15.96
C LEU A 225 5.24 -14.87 16.04
N ASP A 226 4.03 -14.53 16.48
CA ASP A 226 2.90 -15.45 16.44
C ASP A 226 2.55 -15.86 14.99
N VAL A 227 1.75 -16.92 14.87
CA VAL A 227 1.38 -17.50 13.58
C VAL A 227 0.51 -16.55 12.75
N GLU A 228 -0.40 -15.82 13.39
CA GLU A 228 -1.32 -14.90 12.73
C GLU A 228 -0.57 -13.72 12.09
N LEU A 229 0.43 -13.18 12.80
CA LEU A 229 1.22 -12.06 12.35
C LEU A 229 2.25 -12.47 11.29
N ASN A 230 2.87 -13.64 11.40
CA ASN A 230 3.69 -14.19 10.32
C ASN A 230 2.84 -14.42 9.06
N PHE A 231 1.64 -14.98 9.22
CA PHE A 231 0.72 -15.18 8.11
C PHE A 231 0.35 -13.83 7.46
N PHE A 232 -0.01 -12.82 8.24
CA PHE A 232 -0.28 -11.47 7.73
C PHE A 232 0.93 -10.85 6.99
N LEU A 233 2.14 -11.00 7.52
CA LEU A 233 3.37 -10.47 6.90
C LEU A 233 3.81 -11.23 5.64
N ASN A 234 3.28 -12.44 5.44
CA ASN A 234 3.35 -13.14 4.16
C ASN A 234 2.26 -12.64 3.21
N MET A 235 1.04 -12.38 3.71
CA MET A 235 -0.05 -11.81 2.91
C MET A 235 0.25 -10.42 2.37
N ILE A 236 0.97 -9.59 3.14
CA ILE A 236 1.18 -8.18 2.82
C ILE A 236 1.82 -7.96 1.43
N GLY A 237 2.64 -8.89 0.95
CA GLY A 237 3.24 -8.81 -0.39
C GLY A 237 2.21 -8.84 -1.52
N HIS A 238 1.07 -9.50 -1.29
CA HIS A 238 -0.03 -9.59 -2.25
C HIS A 238 -0.96 -8.38 -2.23
N ILE A 239 -0.94 -7.57 -1.15
CA ILE A 239 -1.72 -6.33 -1.03
C ILE A 239 -1.41 -5.36 -2.16
N LYS A 240 -0.15 -5.37 -2.60
CA LYS A 240 0.40 -4.53 -3.66
C LYS A 240 -0.46 -4.52 -4.93
N PHE A 241 -1.09 -5.65 -5.24
CA PHE A 241 -1.84 -5.85 -6.48
C PHE A 241 -3.35 -5.62 -6.36
N ILE A 242 -3.84 -5.25 -5.16
CA ILE A 242 -5.28 -5.10 -4.94
C ILE A 242 -5.87 -3.98 -5.81
N ALA A 243 -5.09 -2.94 -6.08
CA ALA A 243 -5.51 -1.82 -6.90
C ALA A 243 -5.73 -2.25 -8.36
N GLU A 244 -4.83 -3.08 -8.88
CA GLU A 244 -4.91 -3.66 -10.22
C GLU A 244 -6.13 -4.57 -10.35
N ILE A 245 -6.41 -5.37 -9.33
CA ILE A 245 -7.62 -6.22 -9.26
C ILE A 245 -8.89 -5.35 -9.29
N LEU A 246 -8.95 -4.29 -8.48
CA LEU A 246 -10.09 -3.37 -8.45
C LEU A 246 -10.30 -2.66 -9.80
N LYS A 247 -9.22 -2.18 -10.44
CA LYS A 247 -9.30 -1.57 -11.78
C LYS A 247 -9.88 -2.51 -12.82
N ILE A 248 -9.53 -3.79 -12.78
CA ILE A 248 -10.10 -4.78 -13.71
C ILE A 248 -11.58 -5.00 -13.40
N GLU A 249 -11.96 -5.10 -12.13
CA GLU A 249 -13.36 -5.26 -11.72
C GLU A 249 -14.22 -4.10 -12.20
N PHE A 250 -13.82 -2.85 -11.93
CA PHE A 250 -14.58 -1.67 -12.32
C PHE A 250 -14.65 -1.45 -13.84
N SER A 251 -13.65 -1.94 -14.59
CA SER A 251 -13.60 -1.79 -16.05
C SER A 251 -14.08 -3.02 -16.83
N SER A 252 -14.59 -4.05 -16.16
CA SER A 252 -15.06 -5.29 -16.78
C SER A 252 -16.47 -5.68 -16.30
N THR A 253 -17.04 -6.70 -16.93
CA THR A 253 -18.34 -7.28 -16.51
C THR A 253 -18.16 -8.42 -15.51
N HIS A 254 -16.92 -8.75 -15.15
CA HIS A 254 -16.58 -9.87 -14.27
C HIS A 254 -16.71 -9.43 -12.81
N THR A 255 -17.16 -10.33 -11.96
CA THR A 255 -17.29 -10.05 -10.53
C THR A 255 -15.93 -9.93 -9.86
N PHE A 256 -15.83 -9.20 -8.76
CA PHE A 256 -14.60 -9.10 -7.97
C PHE A 256 -13.98 -10.47 -7.69
N HIS A 257 -14.81 -11.46 -7.32
CA HIS A 257 -14.38 -12.83 -7.01
C HIS A 257 -13.72 -13.54 -8.19
N GLU A 258 -14.28 -13.42 -9.40
CA GLU A 258 -13.69 -13.99 -10.61
C GLU A 258 -12.34 -13.33 -10.93
N VAL A 259 -12.28 -12.00 -10.82
CA VAL A 259 -11.07 -11.23 -11.13
C VAL A 259 -9.93 -11.57 -10.19
N ILE A 260 -10.16 -11.57 -8.87
CA ILE A 260 -9.13 -11.88 -7.89
C ILE A 260 -8.63 -13.33 -8.01
N GLU A 261 -9.50 -14.30 -8.31
CA GLU A 261 -9.10 -15.70 -8.52
C GLU A 261 -8.23 -15.84 -9.78
N ALA A 262 -8.65 -15.23 -10.90
CA ALA A 262 -7.88 -15.17 -12.14
C ALA A 262 -6.51 -14.52 -11.93
N PHE A 263 -6.49 -13.37 -11.25
CA PHE A 263 -5.26 -12.62 -10.98
C PHE A 263 -4.27 -13.45 -10.18
N PHE A 264 -4.70 -14.09 -9.09
CA PHE A 264 -3.80 -14.92 -8.29
C PHE A 264 -3.38 -16.20 -8.99
N CYS A 265 -4.23 -16.78 -9.84
CA CYS A 265 -3.85 -17.94 -10.66
C CYS A 265 -2.71 -17.59 -11.62
N ILE A 266 -2.81 -16.46 -12.31
CA ILE A 266 -1.77 -15.95 -13.20
C ILE A 266 -0.51 -15.56 -12.42
N SER A 267 -0.68 -14.78 -11.35
CA SER A 267 0.41 -14.30 -10.51
C SER A 267 1.26 -15.46 -9.96
N LYS A 268 0.61 -16.55 -9.55
CA LYS A 268 1.28 -17.78 -9.12
C LYS A 268 2.00 -18.49 -10.27
N LYS A 269 1.37 -18.63 -11.43
CA LYS A 269 1.96 -19.33 -12.59
C LYS A 269 3.16 -18.58 -13.15
N LEU A 270 3.12 -17.24 -13.14
CA LEU A 270 4.17 -16.35 -13.65
C LEU A 270 5.12 -15.84 -12.56
N LYS A 271 5.02 -16.32 -11.32
CA LYS A 271 5.85 -15.90 -10.17
C LYS A 271 5.94 -14.38 -9.99
N ILE A 272 4.85 -13.65 -10.26
CA ILE A 272 4.83 -12.17 -10.30
C ILE A 272 5.23 -11.55 -8.96
N VAL A 273 4.84 -12.17 -7.85
CA VAL A 273 5.16 -11.70 -6.50
C VAL A 273 6.66 -11.81 -6.23
N ASP A 274 7.27 -12.94 -6.60
CA ASP A 274 8.71 -13.16 -6.44
C ASP A 274 9.50 -12.17 -7.29
N PHE A 275 9.03 -11.91 -8.51
CA PHE A 275 9.61 -10.93 -9.41
C PHE A 275 9.58 -9.50 -8.84
N VAL A 276 8.42 -9.04 -8.35
CA VAL A 276 8.32 -7.70 -7.74
C VAL A 276 9.18 -7.59 -6.48
N MET A 277 9.26 -8.66 -5.67
CA MET A 277 10.17 -8.68 -4.52
C MET A 277 11.65 -8.64 -4.94
N ALA A 278 12.04 -9.33 -6.01
CA ALA A 278 13.41 -9.31 -6.53
C ALA A 278 13.80 -7.92 -7.07
N LEU A 279 12.87 -7.23 -7.75
CA LEU A 279 13.04 -5.83 -8.13
C LEU A 279 13.24 -4.93 -6.90
N GLU A 280 12.40 -5.08 -5.89
CA GLU A 280 12.42 -4.25 -4.68
C GLU A 280 13.70 -4.37 -3.86
N ASN A 281 14.21 -5.58 -3.68
CA ASN A 281 15.39 -5.82 -2.83
C ASN A 281 16.71 -5.50 -3.51
N LYS A 282 16.70 -5.13 -4.79
CA LYS A 282 17.93 -4.82 -5.54
C LYS A 282 18.55 -3.51 -5.07
N GLU A 283 19.83 -3.56 -4.72
CA GLU A 283 20.62 -2.37 -4.40
C GLU A 283 20.72 -1.45 -5.63
N LEU A 284 20.50 -0.16 -5.40
CA LEU A 284 20.60 0.85 -6.43
C LEU A 284 22.07 1.25 -6.55
N THR A 285 22.71 0.85 -7.64
CA THR A 285 24.14 1.12 -7.88
C THR A 285 24.34 2.37 -8.73
N HIS A 286 23.36 2.70 -9.58
CA HIS A 286 23.35 3.85 -10.46
C HIS A 286 22.06 4.68 -10.29
N PRO A 287 22.10 6.03 -10.44
CA PRO A 287 20.90 6.87 -10.34
C PRO A 287 19.73 6.45 -11.23
N ASN A 288 20.03 5.85 -12.39
CA ASN A 288 19.02 5.37 -13.34
C ASN A 288 18.35 4.05 -12.92
N ASP A 289 18.94 3.30 -11.99
CA ASP A 289 18.41 1.99 -11.57
C ASP A 289 17.02 2.14 -10.97
N MET A 290 16.76 3.25 -10.26
CA MET A 290 15.44 3.55 -9.71
C MET A 290 14.40 3.76 -10.80
N ILE A 291 14.75 4.50 -11.86
CA ILE A 291 13.86 4.76 -12.99
C ILE A 291 13.54 3.44 -13.70
N ILE A 292 14.56 2.63 -13.98
CA ILE A 292 14.39 1.34 -14.66
C ILE A 292 13.52 0.41 -13.81
N LYS A 293 13.77 0.34 -12.50
CA LYS A 293 12.99 -0.47 -11.57
C LYS A 293 11.50 -0.07 -11.57
N ASN A 294 11.21 1.22 -11.49
CA ASN A 294 9.84 1.72 -11.54
C ASN A 294 9.16 1.41 -12.89
N GLN A 295 9.90 1.50 -14.00
CA GLN A 295 9.39 1.13 -15.32
C GLN A 295 9.08 -0.36 -15.42
N LEU A 296 10.01 -1.24 -15.03
CA LEU A 296 9.82 -2.69 -15.06
C LEU A 296 8.63 -3.10 -14.19
N ASP A 297 8.52 -2.54 -13.00
CA ASP A 297 7.41 -2.77 -12.10
C ASP A 297 6.05 -2.34 -12.71
N THR A 298 5.99 -1.17 -13.35
CA THR A 298 4.80 -0.69 -14.07
C THR A 298 4.41 -1.64 -15.21
N ILE A 299 5.40 -2.10 -15.98
CA ILE A 299 5.18 -3.03 -17.09
C ILE A 299 4.63 -4.36 -16.57
N VAL A 300 5.20 -4.91 -15.50
CA VAL A 300 4.72 -6.15 -14.91
C VAL A 300 3.30 -6.04 -14.38
N ARG A 301 2.94 -4.93 -13.73
CA ARG A 301 1.57 -4.67 -13.30
C ARG A 301 0.60 -4.65 -14.48
N SER A 302 0.93 -3.88 -15.53
CA SER A 302 0.12 -3.76 -16.74
C SER A 302 -0.09 -5.10 -17.43
N ILE A 303 0.98 -5.88 -17.60
CA ILE A 303 0.92 -7.21 -18.23
C ILE A 303 0.08 -8.17 -17.39
N THR A 304 0.26 -8.18 -16.07
CA THR A 304 -0.51 -9.07 -15.20
C THR A 304 -2.00 -8.73 -15.25
N ALA A 305 -2.34 -7.44 -15.27
CA ALA A 305 -3.72 -6.98 -15.41
C ALA A 305 -4.32 -7.37 -16.78
N LYS A 306 -3.56 -7.19 -17.86
CA LYS A 306 -3.95 -7.58 -19.22
C LYS A 306 -4.19 -9.10 -19.33
N ALA A 307 -3.22 -9.91 -18.90
CA ALA A 307 -3.36 -11.37 -18.87
C ALA A 307 -4.57 -11.81 -18.05
N THR A 308 -4.86 -11.13 -16.93
CA THR A 308 -6.04 -11.44 -16.10
C THR A 308 -7.33 -11.19 -16.86
N LYS A 309 -7.45 -10.04 -17.52
CA LYS A 309 -8.62 -9.72 -18.34
C LYS A 309 -8.78 -10.71 -19.50
N ASP A 310 -7.70 -10.99 -20.22
CA ASP A 310 -7.72 -11.89 -21.37
C ASP A 310 -8.07 -13.33 -20.96
N LEU A 311 -7.55 -13.80 -19.82
CA LEU A 311 -7.92 -15.10 -19.26
C LEU A 311 -9.41 -15.18 -18.94
N LEU A 312 -9.98 -14.14 -18.32
CA LEU A 312 -11.40 -14.12 -17.97
C LEU A 312 -12.29 -14.12 -19.21
N ASP A 313 -11.90 -13.36 -20.24
CA ASP A 313 -12.63 -13.29 -21.51
C ASP A 313 -12.47 -14.59 -22.35
N PHE A 314 -11.32 -15.26 -22.23
CA PHE A 314 -11.04 -16.54 -22.90
C PHE A 314 -11.73 -17.74 -22.23
N LYS A 315 -11.83 -17.73 -20.90
CA LYS A 315 -12.32 -18.86 -20.10
C LYS A 315 -13.76 -19.22 -20.45
N ARG A 316 -14.01 -20.52 -20.67
CA ARG A 316 -15.38 -21.04 -20.86
C ARG A 316 -16.11 -21.18 -19.52
N LYS A 317 -17.45 -21.07 -19.56
CA LYS A 317 -18.31 -21.04 -18.36
C LYS A 317 -18.06 -22.19 -17.37
N ASP A 318 -17.91 -23.41 -17.88
CA ASP A 318 -17.75 -24.63 -17.06
C ASP A 318 -16.30 -25.16 -17.00
N GLU A 319 -15.34 -24.38 -17.48
CA GLU A 319 -13.92 -24.75 -17.47
C GLU A 319 -13.27 -24.35 -16.13
N LEU A 320 -12.39 -25.21 -15.59
CA LEU A 320 -11.57 -24.87 -14.45
C LEU A 320 -10.57 -23.77 -14.84
N LEU A 321 -10.38 -22.78 -13.97
CA LEU A 321 -9.51 -21.63 -14.22
C LEU A 321 -8.06 -22.04 -14.58
N SER A 322 -7.52 -23.07 -13.93
CA SER A 322 -6.17 -23.58 -14.22
C SER A 322 -6.07 -24.18 -15.63
N ILE A 323 -7.12 -24.84 -16.12
CA ILE A 323 -7.16 -25.43 -17.46
C ILE A 323 -7.30 -24.30 -18.50
N ALA A 324 -8.17 -23.33 -18.24
CA ALA A 324 -8.32 -22.15 -19.08
C ALA A 324 -7.00 -21.39 -19.23
N LEU A 325 -6.22 -21.26 -18.13
CA LEU A 325 -4.91 -20.61 -18.16
C LEU A 325 -3.89 -21.36 -19.03
N ASP A 326 -3.80 -22.69 -18.88
CA ASP A 326 -2.89 -23.49 -19.70
C ASP A 326 -3.29 -23.46 -21.19
N ASN A 327 -4.59 -23.39 -21.50
CA ASN A 327 -5.09 -23.24 -22.86
C ASN A 327 -4.84 -21.83 -23.43
N TYR A 328 -5.06 -20.79 -22.62
CA TYR A 328 -4.74 -19.41 -22.98
C TYR A 328 -3.25 -19.26 -23.32
N PHE A 329 -2.35 -19.80 -22.50
CA PHE A 329 -0.91 -19.77 -22.77
C PHE A 329 -0.53 -20.49 -24.07
N LYS A 330 -1.20 -21.58 -24.42
CA LYS A 330 -0.99 -22.23 -25.72
C LYS A 330 -1.46 -21.36 -26.89
N GLU A 331 -2.59 -20.67 -26.74
CA GLU A 331 -3.15 -19.79 -27.78
C GLU A 331 -2.18 -18.63 -28.11
N ILE A 332 -1.56 -18.04 -27.09
CA ILE A 332 -0.57 -16.96 -27.27
C ILE A 332 0.86 -17.46 -27.50
N ASP A 333 1.06 -18.77 -27.68
CA ASP A 333 2.37 -19.41 -27.86
C ASP A 333 3.36 -19.07 -26.72
N PHE A 334 2.88 -19.05 -25.48
CA PHE A 334 3.68 -18.78 -24.29
C PHE A 334 4.43 -20.04 -23.83
N ASP A 335 5.75 -19.96 -23.81
CA ASP A 335 6.63 -21.03 -23.32
C ASP A 335 6.96 -20.79 -21.84
N ILE A 336 6.23 -21.51 -20.98
CA ILE A 336 6.39 -21.41 -19.52
C ILE A 336 7.73 -21.98 -19.04
N GLU A 337 8.29 -22.98 -19.72
CA GLU A 337 9.57 -23.56 -19.34
C GLU A 337 10.71 -22.59 -19.64
N TYR A 338 10.66 -21.95 -20.81
CA TYR A 338 11.60 -20.88 -21.16
C TYR A 338 11.49 -19.69 -20.20
N PHE A 339 10.28 -19.26 -19.86
CA PHE A 339 10.08 -18.19 -18.87
C PHE A 339 10.69 -18.54 -17.50
N ASN A 340 10.47 -19.76 -17.00
CA ASN A 340 11.05 -20.20 -15.73
C ASN A 340 12.59 -20.16 -15.75
N ILE A 341 13.22 -20.50 -16.89
CA ILE A 341 14.69 -20.41 -17.04
C ILE A 341 15.17 -18.95 -16.98
N LEU A 342 14.43 -18.01 -17.56
CA LEU A 342 14.77 -16.58 -17.48
C LEU A 342 14.64 -16.06 -16.05
N GLU A 343 13.58 -16.45 -15.36
CA GLU A 343 13.33 -16.04 -13.97
C GLU A 343 14.38 -16.62 -13.01
N ASP A 344 14.71 -17.91 -13.10
CA ASP A 344 15.73 -18.54 -12.26
C ASP A 344 17.14 -17.92 -12.44
N ARG A 345 17.41 -17.27 -13.58
CA ARG A 345 18.68 -16.58 -13.89
C ARG A 345 18.68 -15.09 -13.56
N SER A 346 17.63 -14.57 -12.93
CA SER A 346 17.41 -13.13 -12.74
C SER A 346 18.28 -12.49 -11.64
N GLU A 347 19.61 -12.62 -11.75
CA GLU A 347 20.58 -12.08 -10.79
C GLU A 347 20.82 -10.58 -10.96
N GLY A 348 20.75 -10.04 -12.18
CA GLY A 348 20.91 -8.61 -12.49
C GLY A 348 19.61 -7.88 -12.89
N LEU A 349 19.61 -6.54 -12.89
CA LEU A 349 18.45 -5.75 -13.38
C LEU A 349 18.22 -5.98 -14.89
N SER A 350 19.30 -6.28 -15.62
CA SER A 350 19.26 -6.67 -17.02
C SER A 350 18.52 -8.00 -17.24
N ASP A 351 18.77 -9.01 -16.42
CA ASP A 351 18.14 -10.34 -16.56
C ASP A 351 16.65 -10.27 -16.26
N ILE A 352 16.31 -9.55 -15.20
CA ILE A 352 14.94 -9.17 -14.85
C ILE A 352 14.25 -8.49 -16.04
N SER A 353 14.91 -7.52 -16.68
CA SER A 353 14.38 -6.83 -17.86
C SER A 353 14.13 -7.78 -19.04
N ILE A 354 14.98 -8.79 -19.25
CA ILE A 354 14.76 -9.81 -20.30
C ILE A 354 13.49 -10.62 -20.02
N ALA A 355 13.27 -11.05 -18.77
CA ALA A 355 12.06 -11.77 -18.39
C ALA A 355 10.80 -10.92 -18.61
N VAL A 356 10.83 -9.64 -18.23
CA VAL A 356 9.71 -8.69 -18.46
C VAL A 356 9.45 -8.47 -19.94
N ASN A 357 10.50 -8.31 -20.74
CA ASN A 357 10.35 -8.14 -22.18
C ASN A 357 9.72 -9.40 -22.82
N TYR A 358 10.09 -10.60 -22.36
CA TYR A 358 9.45 -11.82 -22.81
C TYR A 358 7.94 -11.83 -22.49
N LEU A 359 7.57 -11.52 -21.24
CA LEU A 359 6.18 -11.37 -20.83
C LEU A 359 5.45 -10.35 -21.71
N THR A 360 6.07 -9.19 -21.96
CA THR A 360 5.51 -8.11 -22.78
C THR A 360 5.21 -8.61 -24.18
N VAL A 361 6.17 -9.25 -24.84
CA VAL A 361 6.05 -9.71 -26.23
C VAL A 361 4.99 -10.80 -26.39
N LYS A 362 4.80 -11.67 -25.39
CA LYS A 362 3.87 -12.79 -25.48
C LYS A 362 2.44 -12.43 -25.06
N ILE A 363 2.28 -11.59 -24.03
CA ILE A 363 0.94 -11.23 -23.49
C ILE A 363 0.36 -9.98 -24.17
N SER A 364 1.17 -9.11 -24.77
CA SER A 364 0.66 -7.90 -25.44
C SER A 364 0.17 -8.14 -26.88
N LYS A 365 0.29 -9.37 -27.38
CA LYS A 365 -0.27 -9.79 -28.68
C LYS A 365 -1.74 -10.13 -28.51
#